data_AF-A0A9J6D8A3-F1
#
_entry.id   AF-A0A9J6D8A3-F1
#
_cell.length_a   1.000
_cell.length_b   1.000
_cell.length_c   1.000
_cell.angle_alpha   90.00
_cell.angle_beta   90.00
_cell.angle_gamma   90.00
#
_symmetry.space_group_name_H-M   'P 1'
#
loop_
_entity.id
_entity.type
_entity.pdbx_description
1 polymer ?
#
loop_
_entity_poly.entity_id
_entity_poly.type
_entity_poly.pdbx_seq_one_letter_code
_entity_poly.pdbx_strand_id
1 'polypeptide(L)'
;MAENTVWCAPRKEKSKGYLIKWKGYSKWHCTLEPKRHLNEACLQEIKHPSKPLPRRLEATSEEVLYTVQKKLSNCHHSSGLVKVNVDLDIFRWILNGKGKRLEKAMVKAGAFRNVFRARAGPPAPTPCAQVQSSPAAVE
;
A
#
# COMPACT_ATOMS: atom_id res chain seq x y z
N MET A 1 10.30 1.79 -27.42
CA MET A 1 10.27 1.54 -25.95
C MET A 1 8.85 1.85 -25.46
N ALA A 2 8.08 0.84 -25.06
CA ALA A 2 6.65 0.99 -24.75
C ALA A 2 6.37 0.46 -23.33
N GLU A 3 5.96 1.37 -22.44
CA GLU A 3 5.48 1.09 -21.08
C GLU A 3 3.96 0.92 -21.16
N ASN A 4 3.46 -0.28 -20.83
CA ASN A 4 2.04 -0.63 -20.93
C ASN A 4 1.61 -1.31 -19.61
N THR A 5 0.86 -0.58 -18.78
CA THR A 5 0.47 -1.03 -17.44
C THR A 5 -0.80 -1.90 -17.47
N VAL A 6 -0.72 -3.08 -16.85
CA VAL A 6 -1.72 -4.17 -16.96
C VAL A 6 -2.29 -4.59 -15.60
N TRP A 7 -3.59 -4.81 -15.42
CA TRP A 7 -4.31 -5.14 -14.18
C TRP A 7 -4.94 -6.51 -14.21
N CYS A 8 -5.64 -6.97 -13.16
CA CYS A 8 -6.27 -8.30 -13.09
C CYS A 8 -7.62 -8.18 -12.35
N ALA A 9 -8.73 -8.66 -12.93
CA ALA A 9 -10.03 -8.73 -12.26
C ALA A 9 -10.66 -10.13 -12.44
N PRO A 10 -11.08 -10.82 -11.37
CA PRO A 10 -11.71 -12.14 -11.49
C PRO A 10 -13.23 -12.02 -11.74
N ARG A 11 -13.74 -12.62 -12.82
CA ARG A 11 -15.18 -12.87 -13.03
C ARG A 11 -15.49 -14.38 -12.98
N LYS A 12 -16.78 -14.74 -12.86
CA LYS A 12 -17.32 -16.10 -12.59
C LYS A 12 -17.07 -17.15 -13.69
N GLU A 13 -16.54 -16.76 -14.85
CA GLU A 13 -15.97 -17.70 -15.82
C GLU A 13 -14.46 -17.81 -15.61
N LYS A 14 -13.95 -19.05 -15.60
CA LYS A 14 -12.65 -19.48 -15.08
C LYS A 14 -11.39 -18.89 -15.76
N SER A 15 -11.48 -17.78 -16.47
CA SER A 15 -10.33 -17.08 -17.05
C SER A 15 -9.99 -15.84 -16.23
N LYS A 16 -8.83 -15.87 -15.55
CA LYS A 16 -8.22 -14.67 -14.97
C LYS A 16 -7.91 -13.70 -16.11
N GLY A 17 -8.65 -12.60 -16.18
CA GLY A 17 -8.48 -11.54 -17.17
C GLY A 17 -7.68 -10.38 -16.59
N TYR A 18 -6.99 -9.68 -17.46
CA TYR A 18 -6.14 -8.56 -17.14
C TYR A 18 -6.70 -7.24 -17.66
N LEU A 19 -6.97 -6.24 -16.82
CA LEU A 19 -7.41 -4.92 -17.30
C LEU A 19 -6.22 -4.21 -17.97
N ILE A 20 -6.36 -3.47 -19.05
CA ILE A 20 -5.24 -2.83 -19.75
C ILE A 20 -5.50 -1.35 -19.87
N LYS A 21 -4.53 -0.51 -19.48
CA LYS A 21 -4.57 0.91 -19.80
C LYS A 21 -3.84 1.12 -21.12
N TRP A 22 -4.56 1.56 -22.14
CA TRP A 22 -4.01 1.85 -23.46
C TRP A 22 -3.26 3.19 -23.48
N LYS A 23 -2.11 3.22 -24.15
CA LYS A 23 -1.31 4.44 -24.32
C LYS A 23 -2.09 5.48 -25.14
N GLY A 24 -2.13 6.72 -24.66
CA GLY A 24 -2.85 7.82 -25.31
C GLY A 24 -4.36 7.85 -25.03
N TYR A 25 -4.89 6.86 -24.30
CA TYR A 25 -6.30 6.80 -23.93
C TYR A 25 -6.52 7.08 -22.45
N SER A 26 -7.70 7.64 -22.15
CA SER A 26 -8.12 7.86 -20.78
C SER A 26 -8.38 6.53 -20.04
N LYS A 27 -8.43 6.59 -18.70
CA LYS A 27 -8.75 5.43 -17.85
C LYS A 27 -10.09 4.76 -18.16
N TRP A 28 -10.99 5.46 -18.85
CA TRP A 28 -12.30 4.94 -19.22
C TRP A 28 -12.27 3.97 -20.39
N HIS A 29 -11.19 3.97 -21.18
CA HIS A 29 -11.00 3.04 -22.28
C HIS A 29 -10.27 1.76 -21.87
N CYS A 30 -10.08 1.51 -20.57
CA CYS A 30 -9.40 0.30 -20.15
C CYS A 30 -10.23 -0.95 -20.48
N THR A 31 -9.64 -1.94 -21.15
CA THR A 31 -10.31 -3.19 -21.54
C THR A 31 -9.77 -4.39 -20.74
N LEU A 32 -10.58 -5.43 -20.55
CA LEU A 32 -10.17 -6.67 -19.90
C LEU A 32 -9.70 -7.69 -20.95
N GLU A 33 -8.41 -8.00 -20.95
CA GLU A 33 -7.76 -8.90 -21.90
C GLU A 33 -7.28 -10.20 -21.24
N PRO A 34 -7.41 -11.37 -21.88
CA PRO A 34 -6.81 -12.60 -21.38
C PRO A 34 -5.28 -12.57 -21.46
N LYS A 35 -4.61 -13.42 -20.66
CA LYS A 35 -3.14 -13.52 -20.59
C LYS A 35 -2.48 -13.66 -21.97
N ARG A 36 -3.10 -14.41 -22.88
CA ARG A 36 -2.60 -14.69 -24.24
C ARG A 36 -2.49 -13.44 -25.14
N HIS A 37 -3.17 -12.35 -24.80
CA HIS A 37 -3.09 -11.09 -25.55
C HIS A 37 -1.98 -10.16 -25.00
N LEU A 38 -1.24 -10.60 -23.98
CA LEU A 38 -0.22 -9.79 -23.31
C LEU A 38 1.18 -10.21 -23.70
N ASN A 39 2.01 -9.22 -24.01
CA ASN A 39 3.43 -9.41 -24.20
C ASN A 39 4.09 -9.81 -22.87
N GLU A 40 5.20 -10.55 -22.96
CA GLU A 40 5.97 -10.94 -21.78
C GLU A 40 6.46 -9.73 -20.97
N ALA A 41 6.85 -8.65 -21.65
CA ALA A 41 7.23 -7.39 -21.00
C ALA A 41 6.11 -6.83 -20.10
N CYS A 42 4.87 -6.83 -20.59
CA CYS A 42 3.72 -6.41 -19.79
C CYS A 42 3.51 -7.33 -18.59
N LEU A 43 3.68 -8.64 -18.76
CA LEU A 43 3.55 -9.60 -17.66
C LEU A 43 4.65 -9.42 -16.59
N GLN A 44 5.85 -9.02 -16.99
CA GLN A 44 6.94 -8.71 -16.07
C GLN A 44 6.66 -7.43 -15.29
N GLU A 45 6.17 -6.38 -15.95
CA GLU A 45 5.81 -5.11 -15.30
C GLU A 45 4.72 -5.29 -14.22
N ILE A 46 3.80 -6.24 -14.42
CA ILE A 46 2.79 -6.58 -13.39
C ILE A 46 3.43 -7.17 -12.15
N LYS A 47 4.41 -8.07 -12.33
CA LYS A 47 5.09 -8.77 -11.22
C LYS A 47 6.09 -7.86 -10.52
N HIS A 48 6.76 -7.02 -11.29
CA HIS A 48 7.82 -6.13 -10.87
C HIS A 48 7.51 -4.72 -11.38
N PRO A 49 6.55 -4.01 -10.74
CA PRO A 49 6.21 -2.65 -11.12
C PRO A 49 7.44 -1.76 -11.04
N SER A 50 7.65 -0.96 -12.09
CA SER A 50 8.70 0.06 -12.12
C SER A 50 8.42 1.15 -11.09
N LYS A 51 9.48 1.82 -10.65
CA LYS A 51 9.36 2.92 -9.69
C LYS A 51 8.68 4.12 -10.38
N PRO A 52 7.59 4.66 -9.80
CA PRO A 52 6.93 5.83 -10.35
C PRO A 52 7.82 7.07 -10.22
N LEU A 53 7.55 8.10 -11.02
CA LEU A 53 8.26 9.37 -10.95
C LEU A 53 8.13 9.99 -9.55
N PRO A 54 9.23 10.51 -8.96
CA PRO A 54 9.22 11.07 -7.60
C PRO A 54 8.15 12.13 -7.38
N ARG A 55 7.99 13.07 -8.33
CA ARG A 55 6.98 14.14 -8.27
C ARG A 55 5.55 13.60 -8.11
N ARG A 56 5.22 12.48 -8.76
CA ARG A 56 3.89 11.87 -8.67
C ARG A 56 3.68 11.15 -7.33
N LEU A 57 4.75 10.54 -6.82
CA LEU A 57 4.74 9.89 -5.51
C LEU A 57 4.53 10.93 -4.40
N GLU A 58 5.23 12.05 -4.46
CA GLU A 58 5.09 13.18 -3.54
C GLU A 58 3.67 13.75 -3.58
N ALA A 59 3.17 14.11 -4.76
CA ALA A 59 1.80 14.62 -4.92
C ALA A 59 0.73 13.64 -4.38
N THR A 60 0.94 12.33 -4.58
CA THR A 60 0.03 11.31 -4.00
C THR A 60 0.12 11.28 -2.48
N SER A 61 1.32 11.42 -1.91
CA SER A 61 1.51 11.44 -0.46
C SER A 61 0.85 12.66 0.18
N GLU A 62 0.93 13.82 -0.46
CA GLU A 62 0.27 15.06 -0.04
C GLU A 62 -1.26 14.93 -0.11
N GLU A 63 -1.79 14.35 -1.19
CA GLU A 63 -3.23 14.11 -1.35
C GLU A 63 -3.77 13.19 -0.24
N VAL A 64 -3.04 12.12 0.08
CA VAL A 64 -3.38 11.22 1.20
C VAL A 64 -3.38 11.98 2.52
N LEU A 65 -2.31 12.73 2.81
CA LEU A 65 -2.16 13.50 4.03
C LEU A 65 -3.30 14.52 4.18
N TYR A 66 -3.52 15.33 3.15
CA TYR A 66 -4.57 16.34 3.12
C TYR A 66 -5.95 15.74 3.34
N THR A 67 -6.27 14.66 2.62
CA THR A 67 -7.60 14.02 2.72
C THR A 67 -7.84 13.45 4.13
N VAL A 68 -6.81 12.82 4.72
CA VAL A 68 -6.89 12.29 6.09
C VAL A 68 -7.02 13.43 7.10
N GLN A 69 -6.18 14.46 7.01
CA GLN A 69 -6.23 15.63 7.90
C GLN A 69 -7.58 16.34 7.83
N LYS A 70 -8.08 16.61 6.62
CA LYS A 70 -9.40 17.23 6.38
C LYS A 70 -10.55 16.42 6.98
N LYS A 71 -10.44 15.08 6.97
CA LYS A 71 -11.44 14.22 7.57
C LYS A 71 -11.33 14.26 9.10
N LEU A 72 -10.12 14.17 9.64
CA LEU A 72 -9.88 14.19 11.09
C LEU A 72 -10.23 15.53 11.74
N SER A 73 -10.03 16.66 11.04
CA SER A 73 -10.38 17.98 11.55
C SER A 73 -11.89 18.21 11.65
N ASN A 74 -12.71 17.45 10.92
CA ASN A 74 -14.17 17.54 10.93
C ASN A 74 -14.80 16.35 11.67
N CYS A 75 -14.26 16.00 12.85
CA CYS A 75 -14.58 14.80 13.63
C CYS A 75 -16.08 14.57 13.90
N HIS A 76 -16.88 15.64 13.98
CA HIS A 76 -18.32 15.57 14.25
C HIS A 76 -19.16 15.11 13.05
N HIS A 77 -18.69 15.30 11.81
CA HIS A 77 -19.39 14.89 10.59
C HIS A 77 -18.64 13.79 9.83
N SER A 78 -17.55 13.30 10.39
CA SER A 78 -16.60 12.45 9.71
C SER A 78 -16.65 10.99 10.16
N SER A 79 -17.83 10.43 10.38
CA SER A 79 -17.94 8.97 10.48
C SER A 79 -17.67 8.34 9.10
N GLY A 80 -17.03 7.17 9.09
CA GLY A 80 -16.90 6.34 7.88
C GLY A 80 -15.54 6.35 7.17
N LEU A 81 -15.56 5.79 5.96
CA LEU A 81 -14.37 5.52 5.15
C LEU A 81 -13.84 6.81 4.48
N VAL A 82 -12.51 6.92 4.38
CA VAL A 82 -11.84 7.96 3.60
C VAL A 82 -11.58 7.44 2.19
N LYS A 83 -12.08 8.15 1.19
CA LYS A 83 -11.79 7.87 -0.21
C LYS A 83 -10.62 8.74 -0.64
N VAL A 84 -9.49 8.11 -0.94
CA VAL A 84 -8.34 8.77 -1.56
C VAL A 84 -8.18 8.24 -2.98
N ASN A 85 -7.98 9.15 -3.94
CA ASN A 85 -7.68 8.77 -5.30
C ASN A 85 -6.18 8.57 -5.43
N VAL A 86 -5.76 7.32 -5.63
CA VAL A 86 -4.35 6.97 -5.83
C VAL A 86 -4.20 6.40 -7.22
N ASP A 87 -3.20 6.88 -7.96
CA ASP A 87 -2.86 6.29 -9.25
C ASP A 87 -2.40 4.84 -9.05
N LEU A 88 -2.81 3.99 -9.97
CA LEU A 88 -2.61 2.56 -9.80
C LEU A 88 -1.14 2.14 -9.79
N ASP A 89 -0.34 2.69 -10.69
CA ASP A 89 1.08 2.36 -10.80
C ASP A 89 1.79 2.63 -9.46
N ILE A 90 1.46 3.75 -8.83
CA ILE A 90 1.91 4.10 -7.48
C ILE A 90 1.38 3.08 -6.46
N PHE A 91 0.09 2.78 -6.47
CA PHE A 91 -0.51 1.82 -5.55
C PHE A 91 0.17 0.44 -5.62
N ARG A 92 0.43 -0.05 -6.83
CA ARG A 92 1.11 -1.32 -7.07
C ARG A 92 2.53 -1.30 -6.61
N TRP A 93 3.27 -0.25 -6.95
CA TRP A 93 4.65 -0.14 -6.54
C TRP A 93 4.76 -0.10 -5.01
N ILE A 94 3.92 0.70 -4.34
CA ILE A 94 3.90 0.81 -2.86
C ILE A 94 3.60 -0.54 -2.20
N LEU A 95 2.64 -1.31 -2.74
CA LEU A 95 2.18 -2.58 -2.16
C LEU A 95 2.87 -3.81 -2.74
N ASN A 96 3.82 -3.65 -3.66
CA ASN A 96 4.48 -4.79 -4.27
C ASN A 96 5.26 -5.59 -3.23
N GLY A 97 5.00 -6.89 -3.14
CA GLY A 97 5.59 -7.77 -2.12
C GLY A 97 5.16 -7.46 -0.68
N LYS A 98 4.17 -6.57 -0.47
CA LYS A 98 3.65 -6.24 0.86
C LYS A 98 2.26 -6.83 1.08
N GLY A 99 1.93 -7.06 2.36
CA GLY A 99 0.66 -7.60 2.80
C GLY A 99 0.69 -9.10 3.10
N LYS A 100 -0.32 -9.57 3.84
CA LYS A 100 -0.53 -10.99 4.15
C LYS A 100 -1.87 -11.41 3.58
N ARG A 101 -1.93 -12.63 3.07
CA ARG A 101 -3.21 -13.21 2.66
C ARG A 101 -4.05 -13.43 3.93
N LEU A 102 -5.20 -12.76 3.99
CA LEU A 102 -6.16 -13.04 5.03
C LEU A 102 -6.75 -14.43 4.79
N GLU A 103 -6.65 -15.29 5.79
CA GLU A 103 -7.29 -16.59 5.72
C GLU A 103 -8.81 -16.43 5.68
N LYS A 104 -9.47 -17.27 4.87
CA LYS A 104 -10.92 -17.19 4.63
C LYS A 104 -11.74 -17.26 5.93
N ALA A 105 -11.20 -17.90 6.97
CA ALA A 105 -11.82 -17.99 8.30
C ALA A 105 -11.94 -16.61 8.97
N MET A 106 -10.93 -15.74 8.86
CA MET A 106 -10.93 -14.41 9.50
C MET A 106 -11.92 -13.43 8.85
N VAL A 107 -12.19 -13.60 7.55
CA VAL A 107 -13.13 -12.74 6.81
C VAL A 107 -14.58 -13.05 7.19
N LYS A 108 -14.92 -14.32 7.45
CA LYS A 108 -16.26 -14.72 7.90
C LYS A 108 -16.58 -14.28 9.33
N ALA A 109 -15.56 -14.16 10.19
CA ALA A 109 -15.72 -13.83 11.60
C ALA A 109 -15.86 -12.32 11.88
N GLY A 110 -15.92 -11.45 10.88
CA GLY A 110 -16.03 -9.99 11.10
C GLY A 110 -14.82 -9.37 11.82
N ALA A 111 -13.69 -10.09 11.92
CA ALA A 111 -12.52 -9.73 12.72
C ALA A 111 -11.66 -8.60 12.12
N PHE A 112 -12.18 -7.85 11.14
CA PHE A 112 -11.46 -6.78 10.45
C PHE A 112 -11.34 -5.48 11.26
N ARG A 113 -12.02 -5.38 12.41
CA ARG A 113 -12.01 -4.16 13.25
C ARG A 113 -10.67 -3.86 13.94
N ASN A 114 -9.74 -4.82 14.03
CA ASN A 114 -8.55 -4.68 14.90
C ASN A 114 -7.18 -4.76 14.21
N VAL A 115 -7.10 -4.77 12.87
CA VAL A 115 -5.81 -5.01 12.19
C VAL A 115 -4.92 -3.76 12.08
N PHE A 116 -5.45 -2.56 12.36
CA PHE A 116 -4.67 -1.32 12.52
C PHE A 116 -4.51 -0.95 14.00
N ARG A 117 -4.07 -1.88 14.86
CA ARG A 117 -3.39 -1.48 16.09
C ARG A 117 -1.93 -1.25 15.71
N ALA A 118 -1.51 0.01 15.72
CA ALA A 118 -0.11 0.39 15.58
C ALA A 118 0.75 -0.56 16.43
N ARG A 119 1.83 -1.09 15.84
CA ARG A 119 2.90 -1.67 16.64
C ARG A 119 3.26 -0.60 17.68
N ALA A 120 3.03 -0.91 18.96
CA ALA A 120 3.71 -0.24 20.03
C ALA A 120 5.20 -0.19 19.65
N GLY A 121 5.79 0.99 19.74
CA GLY A 121 7.19 1.21 19.40
C GLY A 121 8.12 0.26 20.16
N PRO A 122 9.40 0.19 19.78
CA PRO A 122 10.37 -0.55 20.57
C PRO A 122 10.31 -0.10 22.04
N PRO A 123 10.50 -1.03 23.00
CA PRO A 123 10.47 -0.68 24.41
C PRO A 123 11.50 0.42 24.71
N ALA A 124 11.13 1.32 25.62
CA ALA A 124 11.96 2.42 26.08
C ALA A 124 13.37 1.96 26.48
N PRO A 125 14.40 2.80 26.27
CA PRO A 125 15.74 2.49 26.77
C PRO A 125 15.72 2.37 28.29
N THR A 126 16.25 1.26 28.78
CA THR A 126 16.48 0.95 30.19
C THR A 126 17.26 2.10 30.86
N PRO A 127 16.87 2.57 32.06
CA PRO A 127 17.62 3.61 32.75
C PRO A 127 19.03 3.11 33.09
N CYS A 128 20.04 3.88 32.68
CA CYS A 128 21.44 3.71 33.06
C CYS A 128 21.55 3.60 34.58
N ALA A 129 22.07 2.46 35.06
CA ALA A 129 22.52 2.33 36.43
C ALA A 129 23.63 3.35 36.68
N GLN A 130 23.41 4.21 37.66
CA GLN A 130 24.37 5.21 38.09
C GLN A 130 25.61 4.55 38.69
N VAL A 131 26.75 5.12 38.32
CA VAL A 131 28.07 4.95 38.93
C VAL A 131 27.97 5.14 40.45
N GLN A 132 28.46 4.15 41.20
CA GLN A 132 28.97 4.37 42.56
C GLN A 132 30.45 4.03 42.58
N SER A 133 31.26 5.07 42.66
CA SER A 133 32.69 5.03 42.96
C SER A 133 32.90 4.77 44.46
N SER A 134 33.62 3.70 44.79
CA SER A 134 34.22 3.51 46.12
C SER A 134 35.68 3.99 46.11
N PRO A 135 36.13 4.73 47.14
CA PRO A 135 37.50 5.20 47.26
C PRO A 135 38.43 4.11 47.79
N ALA A 136 39.67 4.13 47.28
CA ALA A 136 40.78 3.31 47.74
C ALA A 136 41.14 3.64 49.20
N ALA A 137 41.30 2.59 50.01
CA ALA A 137 41.89 2.66 51.33
C ALA A 137 43.41 2.73 51.21
N VAL A 138 43.97 3.60 52.04
CA VAL A 138 45.37 3.78 52.38
C VAL A 138 45.79 2.64 53.31
N GLU A 139 46.86 1.93 52.98
CA GLU A 139 47.94 1.55 53.90
C GLU A 139 49.19 1.12 53.11
#